data_AF-A0A2V9AKD2-F1
#
_entry.id   AF-A0A2V9AKD2-F1
#
_cell.length_a   1.000
_cell.length_b   1.000
_cell.length_c   1.000
_cell.angle_alpha   90.00
_cell.angle_beta   90.00
_cell.angle_gamma   90.00
#
_symmetry.space_group_name_H-M   'P 1'
#
loop_
_entity.id
_entity.type
_entity.pdbx_description
1 polymer ?
#
loop_
_entity_poly.entity_id
_entity_poly.type
_entity_poly.pdbx_seq_one_letter_code
_entity_poly.pdbx_strand_id
1 'polypeptide(L)'
;MNSSAQAVVRHHAPPQGFIRKYVFSVDHKVIGKQYYGLALLAVFIGMVLSWLMRIHLGWAAAHIPLLEKLSPTGAPGNVMTPEYYLSLMTMHATIMVFFVLTTAPFAGFGNYLLPIQVGAEDMAFPRINMMSFWVTFVAFAVLILSFFVGDGPALAGWTSYAPLSSVGAVAGPGQGTGQTLWALSIAIFCVGQLLGSLNFITTTLDLRTKGMSLARMPLSTWAWFVTSVIGLLAFAVLLPACVLLVLDRVAGTSFFNPAGLVVNDQVLPHAGGSPLLWQHLFWFFGHPEVYIAILPGFGIISTILPVFARKRILGYRAVIGCMVSIGFLSYMVWGHHMFVSGMNPFSALLFSVPTLIITIPATIVVLLWLGTLYGAKLRFSTPALFCIGFISVFITGGLSGFFLAQPSLDTYLHATYFVVAHFHFVMAVAAMFGIFAGTYFWFPKMFGRMMNETLGKWHFCLTFVGVYAIFMPMHYLGLAGNVRRYAAFTDNYLIPLIPVHRFITIAALFTGAAQLLFLYNLIWSRFRGPRATDNPWEATTLEWATTSPPPFDNFGGRHLIVYHGPEEYGVESAAGDYVMQTSPEKAAAG
;
A
#
# COMPACT_ATOMS: atom_id res chain seq x y z
N MET A 1 31.28 34.47 18.38
CA MET A 1 32.13 33.68 17.46
C MET A 1 31.99 32.22 17.81
N ASN A 2 31.25 31.47 17.01
CA ASN A 2 31.58 30.08 16.67
C ASN A 2 30.85 29.80 15.36
N SER A 3 31.65 29.58 14.33
CA SER A 3 31.25 29.40 12.94
C SER A 3 30.17 28.33 12.84
N SER A 4 28.99 28.73 12.39
CA SER A 4 28.05 27.81 11.77
C SER A 4 28.80 27.13 10.63
N ALA A 5 29.19 25.88 10.84
CA ALA A 5 29.51 24.99 9.75
C ALA A 5 28.25 24.96 8.88
N GLN A 6 28.26 25.72 7.78
CA GLN A 6 27.36 25.48 6.68
C GLN A 6 27.62 24.05 6.28
N ALA A 7 26.72 23.14 6.68
CA ALA A 7 26.73 21.79 6.17
C ALA A 7 26.74 21.96 4.64
N VAL A 8 27.84 21.56 4.02
CA VAL A 8 28.00 21.59 2.58
C VAL A 8 27.00 20.57 2.05
N VAL A 9 25.77 21.02 1.81
CA VAL A 9 24.80 20.26 1.02
C VAL A 9 25.46 20.17 -0.34
N ARG A 10 26.02 18.99 -0.65
CA ARG A 10 26.69 18.77 -1.93
C ARG A 10 25.62 18.83 -3.01
N HIS A 11 25.42 19.98 -3.63
CA HIS A 11 24.56 20.11 -4.80
C HIS A 11 25.07 19.17 -5.89
N HIS A 12 24.21 18.25 -6.32
CA HIS A 12 24.51 17.38 -7.45
C HIS A 12 24.12 18.13 -8.72
N ALA A 13 24.98 18.15 -9.74
CA ALA A 13 24.60 18.76 -11.02
C ALA A 13 23.40 18.03 -11.64
N PRO A 14 22.54 18.72 -12.41
CA PRO A 14 21.45 18.09 -13.15
C PRO A 14 21.97 16.93 -14.01
N PRO A 15 21.27 15.78 -14.04
CA PRO A 15 21.72 14.61 -14.78
C PRO A 15 21.80 14.90 -16.28
N GLN A 16 22.94 14.56 -16.90
CA GLN A 16 23.16 14.67 -18.33
C GLN A 16 22.95 13.32 -19.05
N GLY A 17 22.32 13.36 -20.22
CA GLY A 17 22.03 12.17 -21.03
C GLY A 17 20.81 11.36 -20.56
N PHE A 18 20.28 10.52 -21.45
CA PHE A 18 19.04 9.78 -21.21
C PHE A 18 19.13 8.80 -20.04
N ILE A 19 20.22 8.03 -19.96
CA ILE A 19 20.41 6.99 -18.94
C ILE A 19 20.43 7.58 -17.54
N ARG A 20 21.21 8.63 -17.30
CA ARG A 20 21.29 9.30 -15.99
C ARG A 20 20.06 10.13 -15.67
N LYS A 21 19.27 10.53 -16.67
CA LYS A 21 18.06 11.32 -16.45
C LYS A 21 16.82 10.47 -16.15
N TYR A 22 16.70 9.28 -16.74
CA TYR A 22 15.45 8.50 -16.70
C TYR A 22 15.59 7.04 -16.24
N VAL A 23 16.79 6.45 -16.30
CA VAL A 23 17.03 5.04 -15.93
C VAL A 23 17.72 5.00 -14.56
N PHE A 24 18.98 5.39 -14.50
CA PHE A 24 19.78 5.49 -13.29
C PHE A 24 19.84 6.94 -12.81
N SER A 25 18.66 7.51 -12.54
CA SER A 25 18.49 8.87 -12.04
C SER A 25 18.70 8.95 -10.55
N VAL A 26 19.32 10.04 -10.11
CA VAL A 26 19.42 10.41 -8.69
C VAL A 26 18.33 11.40 -8.27
N ASP A 27 17.65 12.05 -9.22
CA ASP A 27 16.54 12.97 -8.92
C ASP A 27 15.35 12.20 -8.31
N HIS A 28 15.01 12.52 -7.06
CA HIS A 28 13.87 11.95 -6.33
C HIS A 28 12.53 12.07 -7.08
N LYS A 29 12.33 13.11 -7.91
CA LYS A 29 11.11 13.28 -8.72
C LYS A 29 11.02 12.22 -9.81
N VAL A 30 12.15 11.86 -10.41
CA VAL A 30 12.20 10.79 -11.41
C VAL A 30 12.00 9.44 -10.73
N ILE A 31 12.69 9.20 -9.61
CA ILE A 31 12.57 7.96 -8.84
C ILE A 31 11.13 7.74 -8.34
N GLY A 32 10.47 8.78 -7.82
CA GLY A 32 9.07 8.73 -7.43
C GLY A 32 8.15 8.36 -8.59
N LYS A 33 8.38 8.90 -9.79
CA LYS A 33 7.65 8.50 -11.01
C LYS A 33 7.97 7.08 -11.47
N GLN A 34 9.19 6.60 -11.26
CA GLN A 34 9.57 5.21 -11.54
C GLN A 34 8.84 4.23 -10.61
N TYR A 35 8.80 4.50 -9.30
CA TYR A 35 7.99 3.74 -8.34
C TYR A 35 6.50 3.78 -8.69
N TYR A 36 5.97 4.95 -9.05
CA TYR A 36 4.58 5.08 -9.46
C TYR A 36 4.29 4.26 -10.75
N GLY A 37 5.19 4.28 -11.73
CA GLY A 37 5.09 3.46 -12.93
C GLY A 37 5.15 1.95 -12.65
N LEU A 38 6.03 1.52 -11.75
CA LEU A 38 6.09 0.13 -11.28
C LEU A 38 4.78 -0.28 -10.61
N ALA A 39 4.21 0.58 -9.75
CA ALA A 39 2.93 0.34 -9.09
C ALA A 39 1.77 0.23 -10.10
N LEU A 40 1.75 1.07 -11.15
CA LEU A 40 0.76 1.00 -12.23
C LEU A 40 0.85 -0.31 -13.02
N LEU A 41 2.07 -0.79 -13.30
CA LEU A 41 2.27 -2.08 -13.96
C LEU A 41 1.81 -3.22 -13.04
N ALA A 42 2.22 -3.19 -11.77
CA ALA A 42 1.87 -4.19 -10.77
C ALA A 42 0.36 -4.27 -10.54
N VAL A 43 -0.34 -3.15 -10.40
CA VAL A 43 -1.80 -3.14 -10.18
C VAL A 43 -2.55 -3.64 -11.41
N PHE A 44 -2.08 -3.35 -12.62
CA PHE A 44 -2.68 -3.89 -13.84
C PHE A 44 -2.57 -5.42 -13.87
N ILE A 45 -1.38 -5.97 -13.61
CA ILE A 45 -1.19 -7.42 -13.52
C ILE A 45 -2.06 -8.00 -12.40
N GLY A 46 -2.02 -7.42 -11.19
CA GLY A 46 -2.85 -7.85 -10.07
C GLY A 46 -4.34 -7.87 -10.38
N MET A 47 -4.85 -6.87 -11.10
CA MET A 47 -6.25 -6.83 -11.56
C MET A 47 -6.58 -7.96 -12.54
N VAL A 48 -5.70 -8.22 -13.53
CA VAL A 48 -5.90 -9.35 -14.46
C VAL A 48 -5.92 -10.69 -13.71
N LEU A 49 -5.00 -10.91 -12.77
CA LEU A 49 -5.00 -12.12 -11.94
C LEU A 49 -6.30 -12.24 -11.13
N SER A 50 -6.79 -11.13 -10.58
CA SER A 50 -8.07 -11.07 -9.85
C SER A 50 -9.25 -11.48 -10.73
N TRP A 51 -9.33 -10.95 -11.96
CA TRP A 51 -10.38 -11.30 -12.90
C TRP A 51 -10.37 -12.77 -13.26
N LEU A 52 -9.21 -13.34 -13.57
CA LEU A 52 -9.08 -14.76 -13.89
C LEU A 52 -9.58 -15.64 -12.72
N MET A 53 -9.18 -15.33 -11.48
CA MET A 53 -9.67 -16.02 -10.29
C MET A 53 -11.18 -15.88 -10.10
N ARG A 54 -11.72 -14.66 -10.25
CA ARG A 54 -13.15 -14.40 -10.06
C ARG A 54 -13.99 -15.12 -11.12
N ILE A 55 -13.53 -15.18 -12.37
CA ILE A 55 -14.20 -15.94 -13.43
C ILE A 55 -14.25 -17.42 -13.04
N HIS A 56 -13.13 -18.01 -12.59
CA HIS A 56 -13.11 -19.38 -12.10
C HIS A 56 -14.09 -19.62 -10.94
N LEU A 57 -14.14 -18.73 -9.94
CA LEU A 57 -15.08 -18.87 -8.82
C LEU A 57 -16.56 -18.72 -9.20
N GLY A 58 -16.87 -17.91 -10.22
CA GLY A 58 -18.24 -17.76 -10.72
C GLY A 58 -18.67 -18.96 -11.59
N TRP A 59 -17.71 -19.46 -12.37
CA TRP A 59 -17.88 -20.51 -13.37
C TRP A 59 -16.62 -21.38 -13.46
N ALA A 60 -16.52 -22.41 -12.63
CA ALA A 60 -15.32 -23.24 -12.49
C ALA A 60 -14.87 -23.91 -13.81
N ALA A 61 -15.84 -24.28 -14.66
CA ALA A 61 -15.59 -24.88 -15.98
C ALA A 61 -15.53 -23.86 -17.13
N ALA A 62 -15.33 -22.56 -16.84
CA ALA A 62 -15.23 -21.56 -17.89
C ALA A 62 -13.97 -21.78 -18.74
N HIS A 63 -14.16 -21.87 -20.06
CA HIS A 63 -13.06 -21.83 -21.02
C HIS A 63 -12.64 -20.37 -21.24
N ILE A 64 -11.44 -20.02 -20.79
CA ILE A 64 -10.89 -18.67 -20.94
C ILE A 64 -9.93 -18.67 -22.13
N PRO A 65 -10.28 -18.02 -23.26
CA PRO A 65 -9.46 -18.06 -24.47
C PRO A 65 -8.01 -17.62 -24.20
N LEU A 66 -7.06 -18.31 -24.85
CA LEU A 66 -5.61 -18.06 -24.75
C LEU A 66 -4.98 -18.41 -23.40
N LEU A 67 -5.74 -18.83 -22.40
CA LEU A 67 -5.18 -19.14 -21.08
C LEU A 67 -4.23 -20.34 -21.13
N GLU A 68 -4.52 -21.35 -21.96
CA GLU A 68 -3.62 -22.48 -22.20
C GLU A 68 -2.28 -22.03 -22.81
N LYS A 69 -2.28 -21.01 -23.67
CA LYS A 69 -1.03 -20.47 -24.24
C LYS A 69 -0.18 -19.73 -23.21
N LEU A 70 -0.82 -19.12 -22.21
CA LEU A 70 -0.14 -18.39 -21.13
C LEU A 70 0.35 -19.33 -20.02
N SER A 71 -0.40 -20.39 -19.74
CA SER A 71 -0.04 -21.42 -18.77
C SER A 71 -0.55 -22.80 -19.25
N PRO A 72 0.27 -23.52 -20.04
CA PRO A 72 -0.14 -24.82 -20.59
C PRO A 72 -0.46 -25.85 -19.50
N THR A 73 0.29 -25.83 -18.41
CA THR A 73 0.11 -26.73 -17.26
C THR A 73 -1.00 -26.25 -16.33
N GLY A 74 -1.19 -24.94 -16.18
CA GLY A 74 -2.18 -24.36 -15.26
C GLY A 74 -3.58 -24.22 -15.85
N ALA A 75 -3.73 -24.26 -17.18
CA ALA A 75 -5.02 -24.17 -17.84
C ALA A 75 -5.15 -25.07 -19.09
N PRO A 76 -4.97 -26.39 -18.97
CA PRO A 76 -5.09 -27.31 -20.10
C PRO A 76 -6.50 -27.20 -20.72
N GLY A 77 -6.57 -27.14 -22.06
CA GLY A 77 -7.85 -26.96 -22.76
C GLY A 77 -8.56 -25.63 -22.46
N ASN A 78 -7.81 -24.61 -22.01
CA ASN A 78 -8.30 -23.31 -21.58
C ASN A 78 -9.16 -23.33 -20.30
N VAL A 79 -9.10 -24.40 -19.50
CA VAL A 79 -9.80 -24.52 -18.21
C VAL A 79 -8.78 -24.49 -17.09
N MET A 80 -8.92 -23.53 -16.18
CA MET A 80 -8.00 -23.34 -15.05
C MET A 80 -8.04 -24.52 -14.07
N THR A 81 -6.87 -25.04 -13.68
CA THR A 81 -6.76 -26.05 -12.62
C THR A 81 -6.88 -25.42 -11.22
N PRO A 82 -7.25 -26.20 -10.20
CA PRO A 82 -7.27 -25.73 -8.81
C PRO A 82 -5.92 -25.16 -8.34
N GLU A 83 -4.81 -25.79 -8.74
CA GLU A 83 -3.45 -25.36 -8.40
C GLU A 83 -3.16 -23.99 -9.02
N TYR A 84 -3.54 -23.80 -10.29
CA TYR A 84 -3.34 -22.53 -10.94
C TYR A 84 -4.21 -21.42 -10.33
N TYR A 85 -5.45 -21.71 -9.94
CA TYR A 85 -6.25 -20.77 -9.15
C TYR A 85 -5.53 -20.33 -7.86
N LEU A 86 -4.96 -21.28 -7.10
CA LEU A 86 -4.19 -20.98 -5.89
C LEU A 86 -2.92 -20.17 -6.18
N SER A 87 -2.23 -20.47 -7.28
CA SER A 87 -1.10 -19.68 -7.78
C SER A 87 -1.51 -18.24 -8.09
N LEU A 88 -2.57 -18.04 -8.88
CA LEU A 88 -3.06 -16.70 -9.24
C LEU A 88 -3.44 -15.89 -8.00
N MET A 89 -4.05 -16.53 -7.00
CA MET A 89 -4.41 -15.90 -5.73
C MET A 89 -3.19 -15.51 -4.90
N THR A 90 -2.21 -16.39 -4.82
CA THR A 90 -0.94 -16.14 -4.14
C THR A 90 -0.25 -14.94 -4.77
N MET A 91 -0.12 -14.95 -6.09
CA MET A 91 0.56 -13.90 -6.84
C MET A 91 -0.22 -12.58 -6.85
N HIS A 92 -1.55 -12.61 -6.97
CA HIS A 92 -2.40 -11.42 -6.85
C HIS A 92 -2.16 -10.72 -5.52
N ALA A 93 -2.29 -11.45 -4.40
CA ALA A 93 -2.14 -10.86 -3.08
C ALA A 93 -0.72 -10.35 -2.83
N THR A 94 0.32 -11.12 -3.23
CA THR A 94 1.72 -10.66 -3.12
C THR A 94 1.99 -9.41 -3.94
N ILE A 95 1.55 -9.37 -5.21
CA ILE A 95 1.74 -8.20 -6.08
C ILE A 95 1.03 -6.98 -5.50
N MET A 96 -0.22 -7.13 -5.05
CA MET A 96 -0.98 -6.00 -4.51
C MET A 96 -0.36 -5.46 -3.21
N VAL A 97 -0.02 -6.32 -2.25
CA VAL A 97 0.54 -5.85 -0.96
C VAL A 97 1.90 -5.19 -1.17
N PHE A 98 2.88 -5.93 -1.72
CA PHE A 98 4.26 -5.45 -1.76
C PHE A 98 4.53 -4.45 -2.89
N PHE A 99 3.92 -4.66 -4.07
CA PHE A 99 4.27 -3.92 -5.28
C PHE A 99 3.24 -2.88 -5.71
N VAL A 100 2.14 -2.74 -4.98
CA VAL A 100 1.16 -1.65 -5.18
C VAL A 100 0.98 -0.84 -3.90
N LEU A 101 0.60 -1.49 -2.80
CA LEU A 101 0.23 -0.80 -1.56
C LEU A 101 1.44 -0.25 -0.79
N THR A 102 2.62 -0.86 -0.90
CA THR A 102 3.87 -0.25 -0.39
C THR A 102 4.47 0.74 -1.40
N THR A 103 4.41 0.43 -2.69
CA THR A 103 5.17 1.19 -3.70
C THR A 103 4.53 2.52 -4.06
N ALA A 104 3.23 2.59 -4.38
CA ALA A 104 2.62 3.84 -4.83
C ALA A 104 2.47 4.87 -3.70
N PRO A 105 1.79 4.55 -2.58
CA PRO A 105 1.44 5.56 -1.60
C PRO A 105 2.62 5.95 -0.69
N PHE A 106 3.55 5.03 -0.42
CA PHE A 106 4.78 5.32 0.32
C PHE A 106 5.95 5.66 -0.62
N ALA A 107 6.47 4.71 -1.39
CA ALA A 107 7.69 4.97 -2.17
C ALA A 107 7.49 5.95 -3.34
N GLY A 108 6.36 5.94 -4.04
CA GLY A 108 6.09 6.77 -5.22
C GLY A 108 5.82 8.22 -4.83
N PHE A 109 4.72 8.46 -4.12
CA PHE A 109 4.39 9.81 -3.65
C PHE A 109 5.42 10.36 -2.67
N GLY A 110 5.89 9.53 -1.73
CA GLY A 110 6.88 9.95 -0.75
C GLY A 110 8.19 10.41 -1.40
N ASN A 111 8.75 9.66 -2.36
CA ASN A 111 9.95 10.11 -3.06
C ASN A 111 9.71 11.40 -3.81
N TYR A 112 8.55 11.53 -4.46
CA TYR A 112 8.27 12.73 -5.25
C TYR A 112 8.09 13.97 -4.36
N LEU A 113 7.33 13.85 -3.28
CA LEU A 113 6.77 14.99 -2.54
C LEU A 113 7.52 15.29 -1.25
N LEU A 114 8.06 14.29 -0.54
CA LEU A 114 8.65 14.51 0.79
C LEU A 114 9.77 15.56 0.75
N PRO A 115 10.77 15.49 -0.15
CA PRO A 115 11.81 16.53 -0.22
C PRO A 115 11.24 17.92 -0.48
N ILE A 116 10.25 18.03 -1.38
CA ILE A 116 9.61 19.29 -1.72
C ILE A 116 8.86 19.86 -0.50
N GLN A 117 8.08 19.02 0.18
CA GLN A 117 7.29 19.41 1.35
C GLN A 117 8.14 19.80 2.55
N VAL A 118 9.36 19.25 2.70
CA VAL A 118 10.30 19.69 3.73
C VAL A 118 11.20 20.86 3.30
N GLY A 119 11.09 21.32 2.05
CA GLY A 119 11.90 22.41 1.51
C GLY A 119 13.34 22.01 1.17
N ALA A 120 13.60 20.71 0.98
CA ALA A 120 14.88 20.17 0.56
C ALA A 120 15.00 20.12 -0.96
N GLU A 121 16.23 20.13 -1.47
CA GLU A 121 16.51 20.01 -2.91
C GLU A 121 16.38 18.58 -3.43
N ASP A 122 16.74 17.60 -2.60
CA ASP A 122 16.68 16.17 -2.91
C ASP A 122 16.60 15.35 -1.61
N MET A 123 16.59 14.03 -1.72
CA MET A 123 16.73 13.12 -0.59
C MET A 123 18.15 13.17 0.02
N ALA A 124 18.30 12.76 1.28
CA ALA A 124 19.59 12.74 1.99
C ALA A 124 20.66 11.89 1.30
N PHE A 125 20.27 10.77 0.70
CA PHE A 125 21.16 9.86 0.01
C PHE A 125 20.62 9.52 -1.40
N PRO A 126 20.81 10.39 -2.41
CA PRO A 126 20.20 10.21 -3.74
C PRO A 126 20.62 8.92 -4.46
N ARG A 127 21.85 8.45 -4.25
CA ARG A 127 22.32 7.15 -4.79
C ARG A 127 21.69 5.94 -4.11
N ILE A 128 21.51 6.00 -2.79
CA ILE A 128 20.78 4.96 -2.05
C ILE A 128 19.33 4.93 -2.51
N ASN A 129 18.75 6.11 -2.78
CA ASN A 129 17.40 6.24 -3.31
C ASN A 129 17.22 5.61 -4.70
N MET A 130 18.19 5.82 -5.58
CA MET A 130 18.20 5.17 -6.89
C MET A 130 18.33 3.65 -6.74
N MET A 131 19.22 3.20 -5.84
CA MET A 131 19.44 1.77 -5.58
C MET A 131 18.18 1.10 -5.00
N SER A 132 17.48 1.74 -4.06
CA SER A 132 16.25 1.19 -3.48
C SER A 132 15.22 0.90 -4.57
N PHE A 133 15.03 1.81 -5.54
CA PHE A 133 14.12 1.57 -6.66
C PHE A 133 14.53 0.35 -7.50
N TRP A 134 15.79 0.29 -7.92
CA TRP A 134 16.24 -0.81 -8.79
C TRP A 134 16.23 -2.17 -8.08
N VAL A 135 16.53 -2.20 -6.78
CA VAL A 135 16.38 -3.41 -5.95
C VAL A 135 14.91 -3.83 -5.89
N THR A 136 13.98 -2.90 -5.66
CA THR A 136 12.54 -3.20 -5.71
C THR A 136 12.09 -3.68 -7.11
N PHE A 137 12.61 -3.08 -8.18
CA PHE A 137 12.30 -3.51 -9.55
C PHE A 137 12.81 -4.94 -9.82
N VAL A 138 14.03 -5.27 -9.38
CA VAL A 138 14.57 -6.63 -9.49
C VAL A 138 13.72 -7.62 -8.70
N ALA A 139 13.28 -7.28 -7.49
CA ALA A 139 12.35 -8.12 -6.73
C ALA A 139 11.07 -8.40 -7.53
N PHE A 140 10.45 -7.36 -8.10
CA PHE A 140 9.27 -7.53 -8.95
C PHE A 140 9.54 -8.42 -10.16
N ALA A 141 10.67 -8.21 -10.85
CA ALA A 141 11.05 -9.02 -11.99
C ALA A 141 11.25 -10.50 -11.60
N VAL A 142 11.93 -10.80 -10.49
CA VAL A 142 12.08 -12.16 -9.97
C VAL A 142 10.72 -12.79 -9.67
N LEU A 143 9.78 -12.02 -9.09
CA LEU A 143 8.42 -12.50 -8.84
C LEU A 143 7.69 -12.84 -10.14
N ILE A 144 7.76 -11.98 -11.16
CA ILE A 144 7.11 -12.23 -12.46
C ILE A 144 7.77 -13.39 -13.20
N LEU A 145 9.09 -13.54 -13.11
CA LEU A 145 9.82 -14.68 -13.70
C LEU A 145 9.37 -16.02 -13.12
N SER A 146 8.82 -16.05 -11.90
CA SER A 146 8.25 -17.28 -11.32
C SER A 146 7.05 -17.85 -12.11
N PHE A 147 6.39 -17.07 -12.96
CA PHE A 147 5.35 -17.61 -13.86
C PHE A 147 5.91 -18.50 -14.97
N PHE A 148 7.20 -18.40 -15.27
CA PHE A 148 7.84 -19.04 -16.43
C PHE A 148 8.73 -20.23 -16.04
N VAL A 149 8.78 -20.63 -14.77
CA VAL A 149 9.47 -21.86 -14.35
C VAL A 149 8.55 -23.08 -14.53
N GLY A 150 9.14 -24.28 -14.67
CA GLY A 150 8.41 -25.49 -15.04
C GLY A 150 7.19 -25.82 -14.15
N ASP A 151 7.34 -25.63 -12.83
CA ASP A 151 6.26 -25.90 -11.86
C ASP A 151 5.26 -24.73 -11.69
N GLY A 152 5.45 -23.63 -12.43
CA GLY A 152 4.68 -22.40 -12.25
C GLY A 152 5.05 -21.60 -10.99
N PRO A 153 4.30 -20.52 -10.69
CA PRO A 153 4.58 -19.63 -9.58
C PRO A 153 4.05 -20.20 -8.25
N ALA A 154 4.50 -19.61 -7.15
CA ALA A 154 4.10 -19.97 -5.78
C ALA A 154 2.58 -20.09 -5.59
N LEU A 155 2.13 -21.09 -4.81
CA LEU A 155 0.72 -21.33 -4.50
C LEU A 155 0.39 -21.52 -3.01
N ALA A 156 1.33 -21.22 -2.10
CA ALA A 156 1.13 -21.34 -0.65
C ALA A 156 0.35 -20.16 -0.01
N GLY A 157 -0.30 -19.32 -0.83
CA GLY A 157 -0.86 -18.02 -0.42
C GLY A 157 0.22 -16.97 -0.18
N TRP A 158 -0.14 -15.68 -0.18
CA TRP A 158 0.85 -14.60 0.04
C TRP A 158 1.54 -14.65 1.42
N THR A 159 0.95 -15.39 2.36
CA THR A 159 1.50 -15.64 3.69
C THR A 159 2.56 -16.75 3.69
N SER A 160 2.64 -17.56 2.63
CA SER A 160 3.62 -18.63 2.42
C SER A 160 3.91 -19.45 3.67
N TYR A 161 2.87 -19.99 4.32
CA TYR A 161 3.03 -20.68 5.61
C TYR A 161 3.89 -21.95 5.48
N ALA A 162 4.85 -22.10 6.40
CA ALA A 162 5.46 -23.39 6.68
C ALA A 162 4.45 -24.33 7.38
N PRO A 163 4.55 -25.67 7.19
CA PRO A 163 5.60 -26.36 6.42
C PRO A 163 5.36 -26.36 4.90
N LEU A 164 4.16 -25.98 4.42
CA LEU A 164 3.81 -26.07 2.99
C LEU A 164 4.83 -25.34 2.09
N SER A 165 5.26 -24.15 2.49
CA SER A 165 6.22 -23.35 1.72
C SER A 165 7.69 -23.75 1.90
N SER A 166 8.04 -24.56 2.90
CA SER A 166 9.44 -24.85 3.28
C SER A 166 9.95 -26.20 2.81
N VAL A 167 9.06 -27.18 2.58
CA VAL A 167 9.46 -28.57 2.25
C VAL A 167 9.78 -28.81 0.77
N GLY A 168 9.53 -27.84 -0.10
CA GLY A 168 9.87 -27.93 -1.53
C GLY A 168 8.88 -28.77 -2.35
N ALA A 169 9.36 -29.33 -3.46
CA ALA A 169 8.53 -30.03 -4.45
C ALA A 169 7.81 -31.27 -3.88
N VAL A 170 8.29 -31.83 -2.77
CA VAL A 170 7.64 -32.95 -2.09
C VAL A 170 6.24 -32.60 -1.57
N ALA A 171 5.91 -31.32 -1.33
CA ALA A 171 4.56 -30.91 -0.94
C ALA A 171 3.52 -31.03 -2.04
N GLY A 172 3.94 -31.22 -3.30
CA GLY A 172 3.05 -31.35 -4.44
C GLY A 172 3.32 -30.34 -5.55
N PRO A 173 2.48 -30.35 -6.60
CA PRO A 173 2.64 -29.46 -7.75
C PRO A 173 2.74 -27.99 -7.33
N GLY A 174 3.59 -27.21 -8.01
CA GLY A 174 3.76 -25.77 -7.78
C GLY A 174 4.43 -25.36 -6.46
N GLN A 175 4.92 -26.31 -5.65
CA GLN A 175 5.74 -26.05 -4.45
C GLN A 175 7.25 -26.09 -4.70
N GLY A 176 7.66 -26.32 -5.95
CA GLY A 176 9.04 -26.33 -6.41
C GLY A 176 9.64 -24.92 -6.60
N THR A 177 10.33 -24.68 -7.71
CA THR A 177 11.15 -23.47 -7.91
C THR A 177 10.38 -22.15 -7.75
N GLY A 178 9.09 -22.12 -8.12
CA GLY A 178 8.25 -20.91 -8.00
C GLY A 178 8.16 -20.37 -6.56
N GLN A 179 8.03 -21.24 -5.57
CA GLN A 179 8.01 -20.86 -4.16
C GLN A 179 9.37 -20.36 -3.66
N THR A 180 10.48 -20.90 -4.20
CA THR A 180 11.84 -20.41 -3.91
C THR A 180 12.04 -19.00 -4.49
N LEU A 181 11.61 -18.77 -5.74
CA LEU A 181 11.68 -17.45 -6.38
C LEU A 181 10.80 -16.42 -5.66
N TRP A 182 9.63 -16.83 -5.15
CA TRP A 182 8.80 -15.98 -4.30
C TRP A 182 9.58 -15.52 -3.06
N ALA A 183 10.19 -16.45 -2.32
CA ALA A 183 10.94 -16.12 -1.09
C ALA A 183 12.15 -15.22 -1.39
N LEU A 184 12.89 -15.48 -2.48
CA LEU A 184 13.99 -14.64 -2.94
C LEU A 184 13.52 -13.25 -3.35
N SER A 185 12.42 -13.14 -4.10
CA SER A 185 11.81 -11.86 -4.47
C SER A 185 11.50 -11.02 -3.24
N ILE A 186 10.83 -11.59 -2.23
CA ILE A 186 10.46 -10.85 -1.03
C ILE A 186 11.70 -10.46 -0.21
N ALA A 187 12.72 -11.32 -0.12
CA ALA A 187 13.99 -10.94 0.51
C ALA A 187 14.67 -9.75 -0.19
N ILE A 188 14.73 -9.76 -1.53
CA ILE A 188 15.28 -8.64 -2.31
C ILE A 188 14.44 -7.37 -2.09
N PHE A 189 13.10 -7.51 -2.07
CA PHE A 189 12.20 -6.40 -1.79
C PHE A 189 12.50 -5.75 -0.44
N CYS A 190 12.68 -6.55 0.62
CA CYS A 190 13.03 -6.04 1.95
C CYS A 190 14.30 -5.18 1.93
N VAL A 191 15.34 -5.58 1.18
CA VAL A 191 16.56 -4.77 1.05
C VAL A 191 16.25 -3.40 0.44
N GLY A 192 15.44 -3.35 -0.62
CA GLY A 192 15.02 -2.09 -1.23
C GLY A 192 14.25 -1.20 -0.24
N GLN A 193 13.36 -1.78 0.56
CA GLN A 193 12.60 -1.02 1.55
C GLN A 193 13.45 -0.50 2.71
N LEU A 194 14.41 -1.29 3.21
CA LEU A 194 15.33 -0.84 4.26
C LEU A 194 16.16 0.38 3.80
N LEU A 195 16.67 0.35 2.57
CA LEU A 195 17.38 1.48 1.95
C LEU A 195 16.48 2.71 1.81
N GLY A 196 15.24 2.52 1.36
CA GLY A 196 14.24 3.59 1.24
C GLY A 196 13.90 4.22 2.59
N SER A 197 13.56 3.41 3.59
CA SER A 197 13.19 3.87 4.93
C SER A 197 14.28 4.68 5.60
N LEU A 198 15.54 4.22 5.56
CA LEU A 198 16.68 5.00 6.08
C LEU A 198 16.77 6.38 5.42
N ASN A 199 16.64 6.42 4.10
CA ASN A 199 16.74 7.67 3.35
C ASN A 199 15.60 8.64 3.67
N PHE A 200 14.37 8.15 3.80
CA PHE A 200 13.21 8.95 4.20
C PHE A 200 13.39 9.55 5.60
N ILE A 201 13.81 8.75 6.59
CA ILE A 201 14.03 9.20 7.96
C ILE A 201 15.08 10.31 8.00
N THR A 202 16.24 10.10 7.38
CA THR A 202 17.32 11.11 7.36
C THR A 202 16.89 12.37 6.63
N THR A 203 16.20 12.25 5.50
CA THR A 203 15.69 13.42 4.74
C THR A 203 14.73 14.24 5.59
N THR A 204 13.77 13.61 6.28
CA THR A 204 12.81 14.32 7.12
C THR A 204 13.46 14.99 8.32
N LEU A 205 14.45 14.35 8.96
CA LEU A 205 15.03 14.90 10.18
C LEU A 205 16.06 16.00 9.89
N ASP A 206 16.91 15.79 8.89
CA ASP A 206 18.14 16.59 8.71
C ASP A 206 18.03 17.64 7.60
N LEU A 207 17.15 17.46 6.59
CA LEU A 207 17.10 18.34 5.42
C LEU A 207 15.94 19.35 5.40
N ARG A 208 15.22 19.49 6.51
CA ARG A 208 14.14 20.48 6.60
C ARG A 208 14.67 21.90 6.48
N THR A 209 13.94 22.72 5.73
CA THR A 209 14.27 24.13 5.59
C THR A 209 14.04 24.95 6.87
N LYS A 210 14.62 26.14 6.92
CA LYS A 210 14.52 27.05 8.06
C LYS A 210 13.06 27.37 8.42
N GLY A 211 12.73 27.27 9.70
CA GLY A 211 11.39 27.53 10.22
C GLY A 211 10.44 26.33 10.17
N MET A 212 10.83 25.23 9.52
CA MET A 212 10.08 23.97 9.47
C MET A 212 10.41 23.10 10.69
N SER A 213 9.73 23.35 11.81
CA SER A 213 9.76 22.41 12.94
C SER A 213 8.99 21.12 12.63
N LEU A 214 9.20 20.05 13.41
CA LEU A 214 8.38 18.83 13.33
C LEU A 214 6.88 19.16 13.35
N ALA A 215 6.47 20.08 14.23
CA ALA A 215 5.07 20.48 14.37
C ALA A 215 4.52 21.32 13.19
N ARG A 216 5.33 21.69 12.19
CA ARG A 216 4.90 22.47 11.02
C ARG A 216 4.93 21.69 9.70
N MET A 217 5.34 20.42 9.72
CA MET A 217 5.38 19.58 8.52
C MET A 217 3.96 19.20 8.05
N PRO A 218 3.69 19.10 6.75
CA PRO A 218 2.43 18.55 6.25
C PRO A 218 2.13 17.16 6.82
N LEU A 219 0.84 16.82 6.97
CA LEU A 219 0.43 15.52 7.53
C LEU A 219 0.81 14.33 6.64
N SER A 220 0.91 14.53 5.33
CA SER A 220 1.50 13.54 4.39
C SER A 220 2.98 13.28 4.68
N THR A 221 3.76 14.33 4.96
CA THR A 221 5.17 14.19 5.40
C THR A 221 5.28 13.42 6.71
N TRP A 222 4.43 13.72 7.70
CA TRP A 222 4.38 12.96 8.96
C TRP A 222 4.04 11.50 8.75
N ALA A 223 3.05 11.21 7.89
CA ALA A 223 2.67 9.84 7.58
C ALA A 223 3.83 9.06 6.96
N TRP A 224 4.54 9.63 5.97
CA TRP A 224 5.72 8.98 5.38
C TRP A 224 6.86 8.82 6.38
N PHE A 225 7.07 9.79 7.27
CA PHE A 225 8.06 9.67 8.33
C PHE A 225 7.74 8.51 9.28
N VAL A 226 6.52 8.45 9.83
CA VAL A 226 6.10 7.33 10.69
C VAL A 226 6.16 6.01 9.94
N THR A 227 5.68 5.97 8.69
CA THR A 227 5.73 4.79 7.82
C THR A 227 7.16 4.29 7.61
N SER A 228 8.12 5.19 7.40
CA SER A 228 9.53 4.83 7.22
C SER A 228 10.15 4.24 8.49
N VAL A 229 9.79 4.74 9.67
CA VAL A 229 10.22 4.16 10.95
C VAL A 229 9.64 2.76 11.14
N ILE A 230 8.37 2.55 10.80
CA ILE A 230 7.77 1.22 10.83
C ILE A 230 8.47 0.31 9.81
N GLY A 231 8.63 0.75 8.56
CA GLY A 231 9.30 -0.03 7.53
C GLY A 231 10.69 -0.48 7.92
N LEU A 232 11.49 0.40 8.53
CA LEU A 232 12.85 0.07 8.95
C LEU A 232 12.90 -1.13 9.90
N LEU A 233 11.99 -1.22 10.86
CA LEU A 233 11.98 -2.29 11.86
C LEU A 233 11.28 -3.55 11.34
N ALA A 234 10.16 -3.40 10.61
CA ALA A 234 9.37 -4.53 10.12
C ALA A 234 10.12 -5.34 9.04
N PHE A 235 10.72 -4.67 8.05
CA PHE A 235 11.46 -5.35 6.98
C PHE A 235 12.77 -5.98 7.46
N ALA A 236 13.33 -5.49 8.58
CA ALA A 236 14.50 -6.09 9.20
C ALA A 236 14.21 -7.48 9.82
N VAL A 237 12.93 -7.81 10.07
CA VAL A 237 12.50 -9.14 10.53
C VAL A 237 12.07 -10.04 9.37
N LEU A 238 11.37 -9.50 8.36
CA LEU A 238 10.95 -10.30 7.21
C LEU A 238 12.15 -10.79 6.38
N LEU A 239 13.17 -9.94 6.19
CA LEU A 239 14.37 -10.30 5.43
C LEU A 239 15.01 -11.60 5.94
N PRO A 240 15.42 -11.72 7.22
CA PRO A 240 15.97 -12.96 7.73
C PRO A 240 14.95 -14.10 7.67
N ALA A 241 13.65 -13.87 7.93
CA ALA A 241 12.64 -14.93 7.80
C ALA A 241 12.61 -15.55 6.39
N CYS A 242 12.63 -14.72 5.34
CA CYS A 242 12.71 -15.18 3.96
C CYS A 242 14.03 -15.89 3.65
N VAL A 243 15.16 -15.40 4.19
CA VAL A 243 16.47 -16.07 4.05
C VAL A 243 16.44 -17.46 4.69
N LEU A 244 15.92 -17.58 5.92
CA LEU A 244 15.76 -18.87 6.60
C LEU A 244 14.86 -19.83 5.80
N LEU A 245 13.80 -19.31 5.17
CA LEU A 245 12.92 -20.12 4.32
C LEU A 245 13.64 -20.62 3.07
N VAL A 246 14.47 -19.78 2.44
CA VAL A 246 15.31 -20.20 1.32
C VAL A 246 16.33 -21.24 1.75
N LEU A 247 16.94 -21.11 2.93
CA LEU A 247 17.86 -22.09 3.48
C LEU A 247 17.19 -23.45 3.74
N ASP A 248 15.97 -23.47 4.29
CA ASP A 248 15.22 -24.72 4.50
C ASP A 248 14.94 -25.42 3.16
N ARG A 249 14.68 -24.65 2.10
CA ARG A 249 14.36 -25.17 0.77
C ARG A 249 15.58 -25.60 -0.07
N VAL A 250 16.72 -24.95 0.11
CA VAL A 250 17.88 -25.07 -0.80
C VAL A 250 19.13 -25.62 -0.12
N ALA A 251 19.35 -25.25 1.15
CA ALA A 251 20.54 -25.63 1.91
C ALA A 251 20.29 -26.79 2.90
N GLY A 252 19.06 -27.29 2.98
CA GLY A 252 18.69 -28.42 3.84
C GLY A 252 18.66 -28.07 5.33
N THR A 253 18.54 -26.79 5.70
CA THR A 253 18.31 -26.41 7.10
C THR A 253 16.91 -26.82 7.55
N SER A 254 16.62 -26.61 8.84
CA SER A 254 15.37 -27.05 9.45
C SER A 254 14.84 -26.03 10.46
N PHE A 255 14.71 -24.76 10.06
CA PHE A 255 14.18 -23.71 10.93
C PHE A 255 12.68 -23.85 11.16
N PHE A 256 11.93 -24.16 10.10
CA PHE A 256 10.46 -24.23 10.13
C PHE A 256 9.90 -25.65 10.04
N ASN A 257 10.74 -26.64 9.73
CA ASN A 257 10.34 -28.03 9.56
C ASN A 257 10.56 -28.82 10.87
N PRO A 258 9.50 -29.37 11.49
CA PRO A 258 9.63 -30.16 12.71
C PRO A 258 10.14 -31.58 12.44
N ALA A 259 10.66 -32.24 13.47
CA ALA A 259 11.06 -33.64 13.40
C ALA A 259 9.86 -34.56 13.13
N GLY A 260 10.06 -35.58 12.30
CA GLY A 260 9.02 -36.57 11.98
C GLY A 260 7.90 -36.04 11.06
N LEU A 261 8.10 -34.89 10.40
CA LEU A 261 7.15 -34.37 9.42
C LEU A 261 7.00 -35.38 8.26
N VAL A 262 5.76 -35.82 8.02
CA VAL A 262 5.41 -36.70 6.91
C VAL A 262 4.68 -35.90 5.83
N VAL A 263 5.20 -35.95 4.61
CA VAL A 263 4.60 -35.30 3.43
C VAL A 263 4.60 -36.30 2.29
N ASN A 264 3.43 -36.53 1.66
CA ASN A 264 3.27 -37.51 0.58
C ASN A 264 3.87 -38.89 0.92
N ASP A 265 3.50 -39.42 2.09
CA ASP A 265 3.96 -40.71 2.64
C ASP A 265 5.47 -40.85 2.85
N GLN A 266 6.21 -39.72 2.84
CA GLN A 266 7.65 -39.67 3.08
C GLN A 266 7.95 -38.93 4.39
N VAL A 267 8.73 -39.56 5.26
CA VAL A 267 9.31 -38.90 6.43
C VAL A 267 10.45 -38.01 5.94
N LEU A 268 10.30 -36.70 6.13
CA LEU A 268 11.33 -35.74 5.71
C LEU A 268 12.49 -35.73 6.72
N PRO A 269 13.75 -35.67 6.26
CA PRO A 269 14.94 -35.71 7.13
C PRO A 269 15.22 -34.34 7.79
N HIS A 270 14.20 -33.76 8.42
CA HIS A 270 14.25 -32.50 9.14
C HIS A 270 14.15 -32.73 10.66
N ALA A 271 14.68 -31.80 11.46
CA ALA A 271 14.67 -31.89 12.91
C ALA A 271 14.70 -30.51 13.58
N GLY A 272 14.03 -30.37 14.72
CA GLY A 272 14.16 -29.22 15.63
C GLY A 272 13.46 -27.91 15.21
N GLY A 273 12.91 -27.82 13.99
CA GLY A 273 12.22 -26.63 13.50
C GLY A 273 10.78 -26.49 14.01
N SER A 274 10.21 -25.29 13.84
CA SER A 274 8.84 -24.98 14.25
C SER A 274 8.08 -24.22 13.15
N PRO A 275 6.97 -24.78 12.62
CA PRO A 275 6.14 -24.07 11.65
C PRO A 275 5.53 -22.77 12.22
N LEU A 276 5.26 -22.73 13.53
CA LEU A 276 4.73 -21.53 14.19
C LEU A 276 5.75 -20.40 14.26
N LEU A 277 7.06 -20.70 14.24
CA LEU A 277 8.10 -19.67 14.16
C LEU A 277 7.93 -18.82 12.90
N TRP A 278 7.62 -19.44 11.75
CA TRP A 278 7.32 -18.70 10.52
C TRP A 278 6.14 -17.74 10.73
N GLN A 279 5.05 -18.21 11.34
CA GLN A 279 3.88 -17.35 11.58
C GLN A 279 4.23 -16.15 12.47
N HIS A 280 5.00 -16.37 13.54
CA HIS A 280 5.45 -15.27 14.41
C HIS A 280 6.30 -14.25 13.64
N LEU A 281 7.32 -14.69 12.90
CA LEU A 281 8.20 -13.80 12.14
C LEU A 281 7.44 -13.08 11.02
N PHE A 282 6.61 -13.81 10.27
CA PHE A 282 5.83 -13.26 9.18
C PHE A 282 4.82 -12.24 9.68
N TRP A 283 4.09 -12.50 10.77
CA TRP A 283 3.10 -11.55 11.27
C TRP A 283 3.68 -10.40 12.08
N PHE A 284 4.82 -10.61 12.76
CA PHE A 284 5.57 -9.51 13.35
C PHE A 284 5.93 -8.45 12.29
N PHE A 285 6.21 -8.87 11.06
CA PHE A 285 6.26 -7.98 9.90
C PHE A 285 4.86 -7.60 9.39
N GLY A 286 4.02 -8.59 9.15
CA GLY A 286 2.85 -8.49 8.29
C GLY A 286 1.76 -7.59 8.86
N HIS A 287 1.68 -7.45 10.19
CA HIS A 287 0.76 -6.51 10.78
C HIS A 287 1.27 -5.05 10.76
N PRO A 288 2.53 -4.75 11.12
CA PRO A 288 3.14 -3.47 10.78
C PRO A 288 3.05 -3.09 9.30
N GLU A 289 3.19 -4.05 8.38
CA GLU A 289 3.06 -3.81 6.93
C GLU A 289 1.69 -3.25 6.55
N VAL A 290 0.62 -3.70 7.19
CA VAL A 290 -0.70 -3.12 6.90
C VAL A 290 -0.74 -1.64 7.29
N TYR A 291 0.00 -1.21 8.31
CA TYR A 291 0.12 0.21 8.62
C TYR A 291 1.04 0.96 7.67
N ILE A 292 2.09 0.32 7.16
CA ILE A 292 2.94 0.89 6.10
C ILE A 292 2.13 1.21 4.84
N ALA A 293 1.16 0.35 4.51
CA ALA A 293 0.30 0.53 3.35
C ALA A 293 -0.82 1.58 3.56
N ILE A 294 -1.41 1.71 4.76
CA ILE A 294 -2.55 2.62 4.99
C ILE A 294 -2.18 4.00 5.56
N LEU A 295 -1.13 4.12 6.39
CA LEU A 295 -0.73 5.40 6.99
C LEU A 295 -0.39 6.48 5.96
N PRO A 296 0.31 6.21 4.85
CA PRO A 296 0.48 7.18 3.80
C PRO A 296 -0.87 7.67 3.25
N GLY A 297 -1.85 6.77 3.11
CA GLY A 297 -3.23 7.13 2.79
C GLY A 297 -3.83 8.12 3.79
N PHE A 298 -3.67 7.88 5.10
CA PHE A 298 -4.11 8.80 6.16
C PHE A 298 -3.49 10.19 5.99
N GLY A 299 -2.18 10.27 5.76
CA GLY A 299 -1.47 11.53 5.58
C GLY A 299 -1.90 12.27 4.31
N ILE A 300 -2.07 11.53 3.21
CA ILE A 300 -2.56 12.08 1.93
C ILE A 300 -3.96 12.66 2.10
N ILE A 301 -4.91 11.89 2.65
CA ILE A 301 -6.27 12.38 2.90
C ILE A 301 -6.26 13.59 3.84
N SER A 302 -5.49 13.52 4.92
CA SER A 302 -5.40 14.62 5.88
C SER A 302 -4.78 15.90 5.30
N THR A 303 -3.94 15.78 4.26
CA THR A 303 -3.38 16.94 3.55
C THR A 303 -4.35 17.51 2.52
N ILE A 304 -5.09 16.65 1.80
CA ILE A 304 -5.96 17.05 0.70
C ILE A 304 -7.31 17.56 1.19
N LEU A 305 -7.88 16.93 2.22
CA LEU A 305 -9.21 17.24 2.73
C LEU A 305 -9.37 18.73 3.13
N PRO A 306 -8.42 19.35 3.87
CA PRO A 306 -8.46 20.78 4.21
C PRO A 306 -8.48 21.71 2.99
N VAL A 307 -7.74 21.35 1.93
CA VAL A 307 -7.63 22.16 0.70
C VAL A 307 -9.00 22.37 0.05
N PHE A 308 -9.83 21.32 0.02
CA PHE A 308 -11.16 21.36 -0.59
C PHE A 308 -12.27 21.71 0.40
N ALA A 309 -12.03 21.53 1.70
CA ALA A 309 -12.91 22.02 2.76
C ALA A 309 -12.77 23.54 3.01
N ARG A 310 -11.66 24.15 2.55
CA ARG A 310 -11.27 25.55 2.86
C ARG A 310 -11.28 25.84 4.35
N LYS A 311 -10.83 24.86 5.13
CA LYS A 311 -10.81 24.89 6.59
C LYS A 311 -9.61 24.06 7.06
N ARG A 312 -8.96 24.51 8.14
CA ARG A 312 -7.88 23.75 8.78
C ARG A 312 -8.39 22.39 9.24
N ILE A 313 -7.55 21.36 9.22
CA ILE A 313 -7.93 20.09 9.84
C ILE A 313 -8.20 20.29 11.33
N LEU A 314 -9.29 19.71 11.80
CA LEU A 314 -9.59 19.69 13.22
C LEU A 314 -8.51 18.87 13.94
N GLY A 315 -7.86 19.46 14.94
CA GLY A 315 -6.91 18.74 15.79
C GLY A 315 -5.65 18.24 15.08
N TYR A 316 -4.99 19.07 14.25
CA TYR A 316 -3.73 18.73 13.57
C TYR A 316 -2.70 17.97 14.45
N ARG A 317 -2.43 18.44 15.68
CA ARG A 317 -1.49 17.77 16.60
C ARG A 317 -2.01 16.42 17.10
N ALA A 318 -3.33 16.29 17.24
CA ALA A 318 -3.96 15.02 17.61
C ALA A 318 -3.85 14.00 16.47
N VAL A 319 -3.98 14.43 15.21
CA VAL A 319 -3.75 13.55 14.04
C VAL A 319 -2.32 13.02 14.03
N ILE A 320 -1.32 13.87 14.28
CA ILE A 320 0.09 13.43 14.43
C ILE A 320 0.22 12.41 15.56
N GLY A 321 -0.33 12.72 16.74
CA GLY A 321 -0.30 11.81 17.89
C GLY A 321 -0.91 10.44 17.55
N CYS A 322 -2.05 10.43 16.86
CA CYS A 322 -2.70 9.20 16.43
C CYS A 322 -1.85 8.38 15.46
N MET A 323 -1.22 9.01 14.45
CA MET A 323 -0.33 8.30 13.53
C MET A 323 0.87 7.69 14.26
N VAL A 324 1.49 8.42 15.18
CA VAL A 324 2.60 7.91 16.01
C VAL A 324 2.14 6.76 16.90
N SER A 325 0.99 6.89 17.57
CA SER A 325 0.41 5.82 18.38
C SER A 325 0.11 4.57 17.58
N ILE A 326 -0.46 4.70 16.38
CA ILE A 326 -0.69 3.57 15.46
C ILE A 326 0.64 2.92 15.08
N GLY A 327 1.65 3.72 14.74
CA GLY A 327 2.97 3.19 14.39
C GLY A 327 3.62 2.40 15.53
N PHE A 328 3.52 2.88 16.77
CA PHE A 328 4.01 2.16 17.95
C PHE A 328 3.19 0.88 18.22
N LEU A 329 1.87 1.00 18.30
CA LEU A 329 0.97 -0.12 18.63
C LEU A 329 1.00 -1.23 17.57
N SER A 330 1.36 -0.92 16.32
CA SER A 330 1.46 -1.90 15.24
C SER A 330 2.35 -3.10 15.56
N TYR A 331 3.35 -2.91 16.43
CA TYR A 331 4.27 -3.94 16.89
C TYR A 331 3.76 -4.76 18.07
N MET A 332 2.59 -4.49 18.62
CA MET A 332 2.09 -5.12 19.85
C MET A 332 0.92 -6.09 19.61
N VAL A 333 0.52 -6.28 18.37
CA VAL A 333 -0.79 -6.84 18.03
C VAL A 333 -0.74 -8.00 17.03
N TRP A 334 0.44 -8.34 16.49
CA TRP A 334 0.56 -9.31 15.39
C TRP A 334 -0.04 -10.69 15.69
N GLY A 335 -0.07 -11.10 16.96
CA GLY A 335 -0.62 -12.37 17.40
C GLY A 335 -2.12 -12.55 17.11
N HIS A 336 -2.87 -11.49 16.81
CA HIS A 336 -4.27 -11.61 16.39
C HIS A 336 -4.49 -12.36 15.07
N HIS A 337 -3.47 -12.44 14.21
CA HIS A 337 -3.53 -13.28 13.00
C HIS A 337 -3.35 -14.78 13.31
N MET A 338 -3.07 -15.11 14.57
CA MET A 338 -2.68 -16.43 15.03
C MET A 338 -3.65 -16.96 16.10
N PHE A 339 -4.83 -16.36 16.30
CA PHE A 339 -5.76 -16.83 17.34
C PHE A 339 -6.15 -18.31 17.18
N VAL A 340 -6.24 -18.81 15.94
CA VAL A 340 -6.55 -20.21 15.62
C VAL A 340 -5.29 -21.06 15.37
N SER A 341 -4.13 -20.63 15.88
CA SER A 341 -2.86 -21.38 15.75
C SER A 341 -2.65 -22.44 16.84
N GLY A 342 -3.55 -22.54 17.82
CA GLY A 342 -3.38 -23.35 19.02
C GLY A 342 -2.59 -22.64 20.14
N MET A 343 -2.42 -21.31 20.04
CA MET A 343 -1.79 -20.52 21.08
C MET A 343 -2.55 -20.57 22.42
N ASN A 344 -1.82 -20.34 23.51
CA ASN A 344 -2.43 -20.25 24.84
C ASN A 344 -3.56 -19.19 24.85
N PRO A 345 -4.77 -19.51 25.35
CA PRO A 345 -5.89 -18.55 25.42
C PRO A 345 -5.55 -17.24 26.14
N PHE A 346 -4.67 -17.27 27.15
CA PHE A 346 -4.18 -16.07 27.82
C PHE A 346 -3.36 -15.18 26.87
N SER A 347 -2.50 -15.77 26.04
CA SER A 347 -1.76 -15.04 25.01
C SER A 347 -2.72 -14.43 23.97
N ALA A 348 -3.78 -15.14 23.58
CA ALA A 348 -4.80 -14.61 22.68
C ALA A 348 -5.47 -13.36 23.28
N LEU A 349 -5.79 -13.37 24.57
CA LEU A 349 -6.33 -12.20 25.27
C LEU A 349 -5.34 -11.03 25.29
N LEU A 350 -4.05 -11.30 25.55
CA LEU A 350 -2.99 -10.30 25.56
C LEU A 350 -2.74 -9.63 24.20
N PHE A 351 -3.01 -10.31 23.08
CA PHE A 351 -2.98 -9.70 21.75
C PHE A 351 -4.30 -9.02 21.37
N SER A 352 -5.44 -9.54 21.84
CA SER A 352 -6.76 -8.96 21.56
C SER A 352 -6.92 -7.56 22.16
N VAL A 353 -6.50 -7.35 23.42
CA VAL A 353 -6.68 -6.04 24.09
C VAL A 353 -5.94 -4.90 23.39
N PRO A 354 -4.63 -4.99 23.07
CA PRO A 354 -3.95 -3.96 22.29
C PRO A 354 -4.51 -3.80 20.87
N THR A 355 -5.05 -4.87 20.28
CA THR A 355 -5.71 -4.82 18.96
C THR A 355 -6.98 -3.97 19.02
N LEU A 356 -7.76 -4.08 20.10
CA LEU A 356 -8.91 -3.21 20.31
C LEU A 356 -8.47 -1.77 20.59
N ILE A 357 -7.39 -1.57 21.36
CA ILE A 357 -6.87 -0.22 21.67
C ILE A 357 -6.39 0.51 20.41
N ILE A 358 -5.78 -0.16 19.43
CA ILE A 358 -5.30 0.49 18.20
C ILE A 358 -6.45 1.12 17.37
N THR A 359 -7.68 0.66 17.56
CA THR A 359 -8.87 1.23 16.92
C THR A 359 -9.21 2.63 17.45
N ILE A 360 -8.77 2.99 18.66
CA ILE A 360 -9.05 4.29 19.28
C ILE A 360 -8.36 5.43 18.50
N PRO A 361 -7.02 5.42 18.27
CA PRO A 361 -6.38 6.41 17.42
C PRO A 361 -7.00 6.52 16.02
N ALA A 362 -7.32 5.39 15.39
CA ALA A 362 -7.95 5.38 14.06
C ALA A 362 -9.33 6.05 14.07
N THR A 363 -10.13 5.76 15.10
CA THR A 363 -11.45 6.38 15.30
C THR A 363 -11.34 7.88 15.54
N ILE A 364 -10.38 8.32 16.36
CA ILE A 364 -10.12 9.75 16.59
C ILE A 364 -9.83 10.44 15.25
N VAL A 365 -8.94 9.89 14.43
CA VAL A 365 -8.61 10.47 13.11
C VAL A 365 -9.85 10.58 12.22
N VAL A 366 -10.69 9.53 12.17
CA VAL A 366 -11.96 9.57 11.42
C VAL A 366 -12.88 10.68 11.92
N LEU A 367 -13.06 10.81 13.24
CA LEU A 367 -13.89 11.86 13.83
C LEU A 367 -13.34 13.26 13.53
N LEU A 368 -12.01 13.44 13.53
CA LEU A 368 -11.37 14.69 13.15
C LEU A 368 -11.57 15.02 11.67
N TRP A 369 -11.53 14.04 10.77
CA TRP A 369 -11.90 14.24 9.36
C TRP A 369 -13.36 14.66 9.21
N LEU A 370 -14.29 13.95 9.86
CA LEU A 370 -15.72 14.30 9.82
C LEU A 370 -15.99 15.69 10.42
N GLY A 371 -15.33 16.04 11.53
CA GLY A 371 -15.42 17.38 12.13
C GLY A 371 -14.80 18.49 11.27
N THR A 372 -13.80 18.15 10.45
CA THR A 372 -13.24 19.07 9.44
C THR A 372 -14.25 19.35 8.33
N LEU A 373 -14.98 18.32 7.89
CA LEU A 373 -16.04 18.44 6.89
C LEU A 373 -17.28 19.18 7.42
N TYR A 374 -17.56 19.08 8.72
CA TYR A 374 -18.72 19.72 9.32
C TYR A 374 -18.69 21.26 9.17
N GLY A 375 -19.74 21.80 8.55
CA GLY A 375 -19.89 23.23 8.24
C GLY A 375 -18.95 23.75 7.13
N ALA A 376 -18.22 22.88 6.44
CA ALA A 376 -17.30 23.28 5.37
C ALA A 376 -18.03 23.56 4.05
N LYS A 377 -17.57 24.57 3.31
CA LYS A 377 -18.03 24.84 1.94
C LYS A 377 -17.20 24.01 0.95
N LEU A 378 -17.55 22.73 0.84
CA LEU A 378 -16.79 21.75 0.07
C LEU A 378 -16.74 22.06 -1.43
N ARG A 379 -15.52 22.08 -1.97
CA ARG A 379 -15.25 22.04 -3.42
C ARG A 379 -15.24 20.58 -3.89
N PHE A 380 -16.30 20.13 -4.57
CA PHE A 380 -16.45 18.75 -5.08
C PHE A 380 -15.62 18.45 -6.34
N SER A 381 -14.30 18.56 -6.21
CA SER A 381 -13.31 18.10 -7.18
C SER A 381 -13.12 16.58 -7.08
N THR A 382 -12.53 15.97 -8.11
CA THR A 382 -12.23 14.53 -8.12
C THR A 382 -11.38 14.09 -6.91
N PRO A 383 -10.28 14.78 -6.52
CA PRO A 383 -9.55 14.43 -5.30
C PRO A 383 -10.43 14.43 -4.05
N ALA A 384 -11.29 15.45 -3.88
CA ALA A 384 -12.17 15.55 -2.71
C ALA A 384 -13.16 14.39 -2.62
N LEU A 385 -13.72 13.95 -3.76
CA LEU A 385 -14.60 12.78 -3.81
C LEU A 385 -13.86 11.52 -3.35
N PHE A 386 -12.63 11.28 -3.82
CA PHE A 386 -11.83 10.15 -3.36
C PHE A 386 -11.45 10.27 -1.87
N CYS A 387 -11.26 11.48 -1.32
CA CYS A 387 -11.09 11.65 0.14
C CYS A 387 -12.35 11.25 0.93
N ILE A 388 -13.54 11.67 0.49
CA ILE A 388 -14.79 11.29 1.15
C ILE A 388 -15.04 9.78 1.00
N GLY A 389 -14.78 9.25 -0.20
CA GLY A 389 -14.85 7.81 -0.47
C GLY A 389 -13.90 7.01 0.43
N PHE A 390 -12.66 7.48 0.61
CA PHE A 390 -11.69 6.89 1.54
C PHE A 390 -12.28 6.76 2.94
N ILE A 391 -12.84 7.85 3.47
CA ILE A 391 -13.42 7.87 4.82
C ILE A 391 -14.55 6.84 4.92
N SER A 392 -15.43 6.77 3.92
CA SER A 392 -16.55 5.82 3.87
C SER A 392 -16.09 4.35 3.88
N VAL A 393 -15.18 3.98 2.97
CA VAL A 393 -14.69 2.60 2.86
C VAL A 393 -13.85 2.21 4.07
N PHE A 394 -13.08 3.15 4.63
CA PHE A 394 -12.28 2.93 5.82
C PHE A 394 -13.16 2.70 7.06
N ILE A 395 -14.24 3.45 7.25
CA ILE A 395 -15.21 3.21 8.33
C ILE A 395 -15.85 1.81 8.19
N THR A 396 -16.27 1.45 6.97
CA THR A 396 -16.90 0.16 6.68
C THR A 396 -15.96 -1.01 7.01
N GLY A 397 -14.70 -0.92 6.59
CA GLY A 397 -13.67 -1.91 6.88
C GLY A 397 -13.23 -1.91 8.36
N GLY A 398 -13.11 -0.74 8.97
CA GLY A 398 -12.73 -0.61 10.38
C GLY A 398 -13.72 -1.27 11.33
N LEU A 399 -15.03 -1.14 11.05
CA LEU A 399 -16.08 -1.75 11.87
C LEU A 399 -16.02 -3.28 11.84
N SER A 400 -15.76 -3.90 10.68
CA SER A 400 -15.60 -5.36 10.59
C SER A 400 -14.35 -5.87 11.31
N GLY A 401 -13.30 -5.06 11.40
CA GLY A 401 -12.06 -5.40 12.12
C GLY A 401 -12.26 -5.53 13.63
N PHE A 402 -13.21 -4.79 14.21
CA PHE A 402 -13.55 -4.90 15.62
C PHE A 402 -14.01 -6.31 15.99
N PHE A 403 -14.80 -6.97 15.14
CA PHE A 403 -15.23 -8.35 15.36
C PHE A 403 -14.06 -9.33 15.26
N LEU A 404 -13.13 -9.12 14.31
CA LEU A 404 -11.95 -9.99 14.13
C LEU A 404 -10.90 -9.82 15.23
N ALA A 405 -10.88 -8.68 15.92
CA ALA A 405 -10.01 -8.44 17.07
C ALA A 405 -10.40 -9.26 18.31
N GLN A 406 -11.57 -9.93 18.30
CA GLN A 406 -12.08 -10.74 19.40
C GLN A 406 -11.88 -12.24 19.13
N PRO A 407 -11.05 -12.96 19.91
CA PRO A 407 -10.75 -14.38 19.67
C PRO A 407 -11.98 -15.28 19.60
N SER A 408 -13.01 -14.99 20.41
CA SER A 408 -14.26 -15.77 20.45
C SER A 408 -15.07 -15.69 19.15
N LEU A 409 -15.01 -14.56 18.45
CA LEU A 409 -15.66 -14.37 17.15
C LEU A 409 -14.73 -14.79 16.01
N ASP A 410 -13.44 -14.45 16.10
CA ASP A 410 -12.46 -14.84 15.09
C ASP A 410 -12.42 -16.36 14.93
N THR A 411 -12.61 -17.15 15.98
CA THR A 411 -12.67 -18.64 15.86
C THR A 411 -13.63 -19.12 14.76
N TYR A 412 -14.74 -18.42 14.53
CA TYR A 412 -15.71 -18.75 13.47
C TYR A 412 -15.47 -18.01 12.16
N LEU A 413 -14.95 -16.79 12.22
CA LEU A 413 -14.74 -15.93 11.05
C LEU A 413 -13.37 -16.14 10.40
N HIS A 414 -12.43 -16.75 11.11
CA HIS A 414 -11.05 -16.94 10.70
C HIS A 414 -11.02 -17.71 9.38
N ALA A 415 -10.23 -17.19 8.44
CA ALA A 415 -10.12 -17.77 7.10
C ALA A 415 -11.46 -18.00 6.37
N THR A 416 -12.47 -17.18 6.65
CA THR A 416 -13.66 -17.04 5.79
C THR A 416 -13.55 -15.83 4.86
N TYR A 417 -14.52 -15.67 3.97
CA TYR A 417 -14.66 -14.44 3.18
C TYR A 417 -14.90 -13.17 4.03
N PHE A 418 -15.21 -13.29 5.33
CA PHE A 418 -15.35 -12.13 6.22
C PHE A 418 -14.00 -11.41 6.38
N VAL A 419 -12.93 -12.18 6.62
CA VAL A 419 -11.56 -11.67 6.69
C VAL A 419 -11.12 -11.07 5.35
N VAL A 420 -11.50 -11.71 4.23
CA VAL A 420 -11.22 -11.20 2.89
C VAL A 420 -11.90 -9.85 2.69
N ALA A 421 -13.18 -9.72 3.02
CA ALA A 421 -13.95 -8.49 2.89
C ALA A 421 -13.37 -7.36 3.75
N HIS A 422 -13.16 -7.64 5.04
CA HIS A 422 -12.56 -6.70 6.00
C HIS A 422 -11.25 -6.11 5.46
N PHE A 423 -10.31 -6.99 5.10
CA PHE A 423 -9.00 -6.60 4.60
C PHE A 423 -9.11 -5.81 3.29
N HIS A 424 -9.98 -6.20 2.37
CA HIS A 424 -10.12 -5.47 1.12
C HIS A 424 -10.71 -4.07 1.32
N PHE A 425 -11.66 -3.86 2.23
CA PHE A 425 -12.16 -2.51 2.53
C PHE A 425 -11.08 -1.63 3.17
N VAL A 426 -10.52 -2.07 4.30
CA VAL A 426 -9.67 -1.22 5.14
C VAL A 426 -8.26 -1.05 4.60
N MET A 427 -7.70 -2.08 3.96
CA MET A 427 -6.32 -2.09 3.50
C MET A 427 -6.19 -1.89 2.01
N ALA A 428 -6.88 -2.68 1.20
CA ALA A 428 -6.70 -2.61 -0.26
C ALA A 428 -7.37 -1.36 -0.84
N VAL A 429 -8.68 -1.22 -0.63
CA VAL A 429 -9.50 -0.20 -1.28
C VAL A 429 -9.30 1.17 -0.63
N ALA A 430 -9.27 1.28 0.70
CA ALA A 430 -9.00 2.57 1.34
C ALA A 430 -7.65 3.13 0.89
N ALA A 431 -6.57 2.34 0.93
CA ALA A 431 -5.27 2.79 0.42
C ALA A 431 -5.34 3.17 -1.07
N MET A 432 -6.06 2.40 -1.90
CA MET A 432 -6.28 2.74 -3.31
C MET A 432 -7.02 4.07 -3.50
N PHE A 433 -8.04 4.37 -2.69
CA PHE A 433 -8.72 5.67 -2.70
C PHE A 433 -7.77 6.79 -2.30
N GLY A 434 -6.86 6.55 -1.36
CA GLY A 434 -5.76 7.46 -1.04
C GLY A 434 -4.82 7.67 -2.23
N ILE A 435 -4.46 6.61 -2.95
CA ILE A 435 -3.63 6.68 -4.17
C ILE A 435 -4.34 7.49 -5.25
N PHE A 436 -5.64 7.28 -5.46
CA PHE A 436 -6.42 8.04 -6.44
C PHE A 436 -6.55 9.51 -6.04
N ALA A 437 -6.89 9.81 -4.78
CA ALA A 437 -6.94 11.18 -4.27
C ALA A 437 -5.59 11.89 -4.50
N GLY A 438 -4.49 11.26 -4.10
CA GLY A 438 -3.14 11.78 -4.31
C GLY A 438 -2.77 11.93 -5.78
N THR A 439 -3.18 10.98 -6.63
CA THR A 439 -2.93 11.05 -8.07
C THR A 439 -3.63 12.27 -8.65
N TYR A 440 -4.95 12.41 -8.51
CA TYR A 440 -5.67 13.55 -9.08
C TYR A 440 -5.19 14.89 -8.50
N PHE A 441 -4.80 14.93 -7.22
CA PHE A 441 -4.34 16.14 -6.56
C PHE A 441 -2.94 16.58 -7.03
N TRP A 442 -1.95 15.69 -7.03
CA TRP A 442 -0.56 16.01 -7.38
C TRP A 442 -0.22 15.76 -8.86
N PHE A 443 -1.14 15.26 -9.69
CA PHE A 443 -0.94 15.13 -11.14
C PHE A 443 -0.43 16.43 -11.81
N PRO A 444 -0.97 17.62 -11.48
CA PRO A 444 -0.45 18.90 -11.99
C PRO A 444 1.02 19.11 -11.66
N LYS A 445 1.44 18.72 -10.45
CA LYS A 445 2.84 18.86 -10.00
C LYS A 445 3.76 17.82 -10.65
N MET A 446 3.27 16.61 -10.92
CA MET A 446 4.04 15.53 -11.56
C MET A 446 4.23 15.73 -13.07
N PHE A 447 3.22 16.28 -13.75
CA PHE A 447 3.16 16.31 -15.22
C PHE A 447 2.92 17.70 -15.85
N GLY A 448 2.67 18.74 -15.06
CA GLY A 448 2.46 20.12 -15.54
C GLY A 448 1.12 20.36 -16.25
N ARG A 449 0.16 19.44 -16.10
CA ARG A 449 -1.16 19.49 -16.75
C ARG A 449 -2.26 19.04 -15.80
N MET A 450 -3.51 19.40 -16.07
CA MET A 450 -4.67 18.95 -15.29
C MET A 450 -5.28 17.66 -15.88
N MET A 451 -5.80 16.79 -15.00
CA MET A 451 -6.64 15.66 -15.40
C MET A 451 -8.05 16.13 -15.78
N ASN A 452 -8.78 15.33 -16.57
CA ASN A 452 -10.17 15.63 -16.88
C ASN A 452 -11.07 15.30 -15.66
N GLU A 453 -11.77 16.31 -15.15
CA GLU A 453 -12.65 16.18 -13.97
C GLU A 453 -13.89 15.32 -14.23
N THR A 454 -14.51 15.39 -15.41
CA THR A 454 -15.70 14.57 -15.72
C THR A 454 -15.36 13.08 -15.74
N LEU A 455 -14.26 12.71 -16.40
CA LEU A 455 -13.77 11.33 -16.39
C LEU A 455 -13.34 10.91 -14.97
N GLY A 456 -12.76 11.83 -14.20
CA GLY A 456 -12.41 11.60 -12.80
C GLY A 456 -13.62 11.29 -11.91
N LYS A 457 -14.72 12.02 -12.08
CA LYS A 457 -15.99 11.80 -11.37
C LYS A 457 -16.64 10.47 -11.76
N TRP A 458 -16.66 10.13 -13.06
CA TRP A 458 -17.12 8.81 -13.51
C TRP A 458 -16.28 7.68 -12.94
N HIS A 459 -14.96 7.82 -12.96
CA HIS A 459 -14.04 6.88 -12.35
C HIS A 459 -14.36 6.70 -10.86
N PHE A 460 -14.55 7.79 -10.11
CA PHE A 460 -14.95 7.73 -8.71
C PHE A 460 -16.28 6.97 -8.51
N CYS A 461 -17.35 7.38 -9.21
CA CYS A 461 -18.68 6.80 -9.01
C CYS A 461 -18.71 5.29 -9.29
N LEU A 462 -18.12 4.87 -10.41
CA LEU A 462 -18.06 3.47 -10.82
C LEU A 462 -17.23 2.64 -9.83
N THR A 463 -16.07 3.17 -9.41
CA THR A 463 -15.21 2.48 -8.43
C THR A 463 -15.89 2.40 -7.06
N PHE A 464 -16.51 3.48 -6.58
CA PHE A 464 -17.15 3.52 -5.27
C PHE A 464 -18.31 2.53 -5.15
N VAL A 465 -19.25 2.55 -6.11
CA VAL A 465 -20.38 1.60 -6.14
C VAL A 465 -19.86 0.17 -6.32
N GLY A 466 -18.89 -0.02 -7.22
CA GLY A 466 -18.29 -1.31 -7.52
C GLY A 466 -17.65 -1.98 -6.29
N VAL A 467 -16.89 -1.23 -5.50
CA VAL A 467 -16.28 -1.70 -4.25
C VAL A 467 -17.31 -2.28 -3.30
N TYR A 468 -18.40 -1.55 -3.05
CA TYR A 468 -19.45 -2.05 -2.15
C TYR A 468 -20.16 -3.28 -2.74
N ALA A 469 -20.41 -3.29 -4.05
CA ALA A 469 -21.01 -4.44 -4.74
C ALA A 469 -20.13 -5.70 -4.70
N ILE A 470 -18.80 -5.56 -4.60
CA ILE A 470 -17.88 -6.69 -4.51
C ILE A 470 -17.72 -7.15 -3.06
N PHE A 471 -17.33 -6.25 -2.16
CA PHE A 471 -16.82 -6.63 -0.85
C PHE A 471 -17.89 -6.68 0.23
N MET A 472 -19.01 -5.95 0.10
CA MET A 472 -20.09 -6.08 1.08
C MET A 472 -20.71 -7.50 1.05
N PRO A 473 -21.02 -8.09 -0.13
CA PRO A 473 -21.46 -9.48 -0.18
C PRO A 473 -20.43 -10.49 0.32
N MET A 474 -19.12 -10.18 0.29
CA MET A 474 -18.10 -11.06 0.88
C MET A 474 -18.20 -11.14 2.41
N HIS A 475 -18.61 -10.07 3.11
CA HIS A 475 -18.90 -10.19 4.55
C HIS A 475 -20.03 -11.18 4.79
N TYR A 476 -21.11 -11.11 3.99
CA TYR A 476 -22.21 -12.07 4.07
C TYR A 476 -21.73 -13.50 3.79
N LEU A 477 -20.93 -13.73 2.74
CA LEU A 477 -20.35 -15.04 2.45
C LEU A 477 -19.54 -15.58 3.63
N GLY A 478 -18.77 -14.71 4.30
CA GLY A 478 -18.01 -15.08 5.48
C GLY A 478 -18.87 -15.49 6.67
N LEU A 479 -19.93 -14.72 6.96
CA LEU A 479 -20.91 -15.05 8.00
C LEU A 479 -21.65 -16.37 7.70
N ALA A 480 -21.86 -16.67 6.42
CA ALA A 480 -22.45 -17.92 5.94
C ALA A 480 -21.44 -19.10 5.91
N GLY A 481 -20.24 -18.94 6.46
CA GLY A 481 -19.23 -20.01 6.56
C GLY A 481 -18.46 -20.29 5.26
N ASN A 482 -18.56 -19.45 4.23
CA ASN A 482 -17.79 -19.63 3.00
C ASN A 482 -16.30 -19.35 3.27
N VAL A 483 -15.48 -20.41 3.22
CA VAL A 483 -14.04 -20.36 3.48
C VAL A 483 -13.26 -19.76 2.31
N ARG A 484 -12.19 -19.04 2.60
CA ARG A 484 -11.28 -18.50 1.58
C ARG A 484 -10.36 -19.59 1.02
N ARG A 485 -9.74 -19.32 -0.13
CA ARG A 485 -8.73 -20.19 -0.78
C ARG A 485 -9.26 -21.53 -1.31
N TYR A 486 -10.56 -21.65 -1.53
CA TYR A 486 -11.14 -22.80 -2.23
C TYR A 486 -11.26 -22.48 -3.73
N ALA A 487 -10.85 -23.41 -4.58
CA ALA A 487 -10.97 -23.29 -6.04
C ALA A 487 -12.40 -23.62 -6.51
N ALA A 488 -13.08 -24.54 -5.81
CA ALA A 488 -14.45 -24.92 -6.08
C ALA A 488 -15.23 -25.17 -4.78
N PHE A 489 -16.55 -25.03 -4.85
CA PHE A 489 -17.48 -25.35 -3.77
C PHE A 489 -18.29 -26.58 -4.17
N THR A 490 -17.99 -27.72 -3.55
CA THR A 490 -18.57 -29.02 -3.94
C THR A 490 -19.50 -29.62 -2.88
N ASP A 491 -19.51 -29.06 -1.67
CA ASP A 491 -20.38 -29.52 -0.61
C ASP A 491 -21.79 -28.88 -0.70
N ASN A 492 -22.80 -29.64 -0.27
CA ASN A 492 -24.21 -29.22 -0.36
C ASN A 492 -24.53 -27.93 0.41
N TYR A 493 -23.69 -27.56 1.39
CA TYR A 493 -23.89 -26.37 2.22
C TYR A 493 -23.40 -25.10 1.52
N LEU A 494 -22.27 -25.15 0.80
CA LEU A 494 -21.69 -23.99 0.10
C LEU A 494 -22.21 -23.81 -1.33
N ILE A 495 -22.73 -24.85 -2.00
CA ILE A 495 -23.32 -24.75 -3.35
C ILE A 495 -24.37 -23.62 -3.47
N PRO A 496 -25.30 -23.44 -2.51
CA PRO A 496 -26.27 -22.34 -2.54
C PRO A 496 -25.66 -20.93 -2.54
N LEU A 497 -24.38 -20.77 -2.19
CA LEU A 497 -23.68 -19.49 -2.16
C LEU A 497 -23.04 -19.12 -3.51
N ILE A 498 -22.97 -20.04 -4.46
CA ILE A 498 -22.40 -19.81 -5.81
C ILE A 498 -23.05 -18.62 -6.56
N PRO A 499 -24.38 -18.39 -6.51
CA PRO A 499 -24.99 -17.22 -7.15
C PRO A 499 -24.42 -15.89 -6.64
N VAL A 500 -24.06 -15.79 -5.36
CA VAL A 500 -23.42 -14.60 -4.79
C VAL A 500 -22.01 -14.43 -5.35
N HIS A 501 -21.25 -15.53 -5.53
CA HIS A 501 -19.96 -15.48 -6.21
C HIS A 501 -20.08 -15.00 -7.66
N ARG A 502 -21.10 -15.44 -8.40
CA ARG A 502 -21.35 -14.95 -9.77
C ARG A 502 -21.63 -13.45 -9.79
N PHE A 503 -22.48 -12.96 -8.88
CA PHE A 503 -22.75 -11.53 -8.74
C PHE A 503 -21.46 -10.73 -8.47
N ILE A 504 -20.68 -11.14 -7.46
CA ILE A 504 -19.41 -10.49 -7.11
C ILE A 504 -18.45 -10.52 -8.30
N THR A 505 -18.40 -11.61 -9.06
CA THR A 505 -17.54 -11.73 -10.24
C THR A 505 -17.93 -10.73 -11.32
N ILE A 506 -19.22 -10.59 -11.62
CA ILE A 506 -19.71 -9.58 -12.57
C ILE A 506 -19.34 -8.18 -12.08
N ALA A 507 -19.59 -7.87 -10.80
CA ALA A 507 -19.23 -6.59 -10.20
C ALA A 507 -17.71 -6.32 -10.28
N ALA A 508 -16.86 -7.33 -10.03
CA ALA A 508 -15.41 -7.23 -10.12
C ALA A 508 -14.91 -6.96 -11.55
N LEU A 509 -15.52 -7.57 -12.56
CA LEU A 509 -15.22 -7.31 -13.97
C LEU A 509 -15.56 -5.87 -14.35
N PHE A 510 -16.77 -5.39 -14.01
CA PHE A 510 -17.15 -4.00 -14.30
C PHE A 510 -16.30 -2.98 -13.53
N THR A 511 -16.01 -3.24 -12.25
CA THR A 511 -15.21 -2.33 -11.42
C THR A 511 -13.77 -2.27 -11.88
N GLY A 512 -13.19 -3.41 -12.30
CA GLY A 512 -11.86 -3.42 -12.92
C GLY A 512 -11.86 -2.67 -14.26
N ALA A 513 -12.92 -2.79 -15.06
CA ALA A 513 -13.00 -2.12 -16.35
C ALA A 513 -13.11 -0.60 -16.18
N ALA A 514 -13.76 -0.15 -15.10
CA ALA A 514 -13.77 1.26 -14.71
C ALA A 514 -12.36 1.81 -14.41
N GLN A 515 -11.38 0.97 -14.05
CA GLN A 515 -9.99 1.42 -13.87
C GLN A 515 -9.32 1.77 -15.21
N LEU A 516 -9.81 1.23 -16.34
CA LEU A 516 -9.34 1.63 -17.68
C LEU A 516 -9.71 3.09 -17.99
N LEU A 517 -10.83 3.58 -17.44
CA LEU A 517 -11.19 5.00 -17.53
C LEU A 517 -10.17 5.89 -16.82
N PHE A 518 -9.72 5.47 -15.63
CA PHE A 518 -8.65 6.14 -14.92
C PHE A 518 -7.34 6.13 -15.71
N LEU A 519 -6.93 4.96 -16.22
CA LEU A 519 -5.69 4.81 -16.98
C LEU A 519 -5.73 5.68 -18.25
N TYR A 520 -6.86 5.70 -18.96
CA TYR A 520 -7.07 6.58 -20.09
C TYR A 520 -6.94 8.06 -19.70
N ASN A 521 -7.62 8.51 -18.63
CA ASN A 521 -7.54 9.90 -18.17
C ASN A 521 -6.09 10.26 -17.79
N LEU A 522 -5.40 9.39 -17.05
CA LEU A 522 -4.01 9.58 -16.63
C LEU A 522 -3.07 9.75 -17.82
N ILE A 523 -3.12 8.83 -18.79
CA ILE A 523 -2.25 8.85 -19.96
C ILE A 523 -2.60 10.02 -20.88
N TRP A 524 -3.88 10.20 -21.19
CA TRP A 524 -4.34 11.25 -22.10
C TRP A 524 -4.02 12.65 -21.55
N SER A 525 -4.36 12.92 -20.29
CA SER A 525 -4.15 14.23 -19.70
C SER A 525 -2.67 14.58 -19.54
N ARG A 526 -1.78 13.58 -19.44
CA ARG A 526 -0.33 13.83 -19.39
C ARG A 526 0.17 14.49 -20.67
N PHE A 527 -0.43 14.17 -21.81
CA PHE A 527 -0.02 14.72 -23.10
C PHE A 527 -0.91 15.88 -23.57
N ARG A 528 -2.22 15.81 -23.28
CA ARG A 528 -3.24 16.69 -23.87
C ARG A 528 -4.12 17.44 -22.85
N GLY A 529 -3.91 17.24 -21.54
CA GLY A 529 -4.61 18.01 -20.51
C GLY A 529 -4.25 19.50 -20.56
N PRO A 530 -5.10 20.42 -20.09
CA PRO A 530 -4.75 21.84 -20.06
C PRO A 530 -3.53 22.08 -19.15
N ARG A 531 -2.71 23.09 -19.47
CA ARG A 531 -1.53 23.41 -18.65
C ARG A 531 -1.96 23.79 -17.23
N ALA A 532 -1.26 23.23 -16.25
CA ALA A 532 -1.50 23.57 -14.86
C ALA A 532 -0.83 24.90 -14.51
N THR A 533 -1.46 25.67 -13.61
CA THR A 533 -0.76 26.74 -12.89
C THR A 533 0.14 26.13 -11.81
N ASP A 534 0.94 26.97 -11.15
CA ASP A 534 1.83 26.54 -10.06
C ASP A 534 1.05 26.00 -8.85
N ASN A 535 -0.12 26.61 -8.57
CA ASN A 535 -1.03 26.27 -7.49
C ASN A 535 -2.50 26.25 -7.97
N PRO A 536 -2.94 25.21 -8.69
CA PRO A 536 -4.30 25.15 -9.25
C PRO A 536 -5.38 24.92 -8.18
N TRP A 537 -4.99 24.54 -6.96
CA TRP A 537 -5.90 24.16 -5.89
C TRP A 537 -5.97 25.19 -4.77
N GLU A 538 -5.20 26.28 -4.84
CA GLU A 538 -5.05 27.26 -3.76
C GLU A 538 -4.65 26.58 -2.44
N ALA A 539 -3.72 25.63 -2.53
CA ALA A 539 -3.18 24.89 -1.40
C ALA A 539 -2.04 25.66 -0.73
N THR A 540 -1.78 25.38 0.55
CA THR A 540 -0.93 26.19 1.44
C THR A 540 0.50 25.67 1.62
N THR A 541 0.77 24.42 1.21
CA THR A 541 2.04 23.72 1.46
C THR A 541 3.13 24.02 0.42
N LEU A 542 4.39 23.71 0.74
CA LEU A 542 5.56 24.12 -0.05
C LEU A 542 5.58 23.59 -1.49
N GLU A 543 5.01 22.42 -1.77
CA GLU A 543 4.97 21.89 -3.14
C GLU A 543 4.16 22.77 -4.10
N TRP A 544 3.31 23.65 -3.57
CA TRP A 544 2.52 24.62 -4.31
C TRP A 544 3.16 26.01 -4.36
N ALA A 545 4.35 26.20 -3.77
CA ALA A 545 5.16 27.42 -3.86
C ALA A 545 6.22 27.38 -4.99
N THR A 546 6.14 26.37 -5.86
CA THR A 546 7.06 26.15 -6.99
C THR A 546 6.31 25.83 -8.27
N THR A 547 7.03 25.77 -9.40
CA THR A 547 6.46 25.56 -10.73
C THR A 547 5.78 24.19 -10.87
N SER A 548 4.95 24.03 -11.91
CA SER A 548 4.31 22.77 -12.27
C SER A 548 4.74 22.30 -13.68
N PRO A 549 5.69 21.33 -13.81
CA PRO A 549 6.40 20.62 -12.76
C PRO A 549 7.54 21.44 -12.11
N PRO A 550 8.07 21.02 -10.93
CA PRO A 550 9.16 21.71 -10.26
C PRO A 550 10.47 21.67 -11.06
N PRO A 551 11.38 22.65 -10.85
CA PRO A 551 12.76 22.58 -11.35
C PRO A 551 13.53 21.44 -10.68
N PHE A 552 14.75 21.17 -11.18
CA PHE A 552 15.58 20.06 -10.72
C PHE A 552 15.88 20.12 -9.21
N ASP A 553 16.18 21.31 -8.68
CA ASP A 553 16.46 21.61 -7.27
C ASP A 553 15.19 21.98 -6.47
N ASN A 554 14.01 21.63 -6.99
CA ASN A 554 12.68 21.89 -6.44
C ASN A 554 12.24 23.37 -6.37
N PHE A 555 13.14 24.32 -6.07
CA PHE A 555 12.78 25.73 -5.85
C PHE A 555 13.55 26.74 -6.68
N GLY A 556 14.44 26.31 -7.59
CA GLY A 556 15.15 27.18 -8.53
C GLY A 556 16.14 28.13 -7.85
N GLY A 557 16.95 27.60 -6.93
CA GLY A 557 17.94 28.33 -6.14
C GLY A 557 17.34 29.15 -4.98
N ARG A 558 16.02 29.07 -4.75
CA ARG A 558 15.35 29.79 -3.67
C ARG A 558 15.37 28.97 -2.38
N HIS A 559 15.93 29.54 -1.30
CA HIS A 559 15.80 28.98 0.04
C HIS A 559 14.54 29.51 0.72
N LEU A 560 13.51 28.66 0.81
CA LEU A 560 12.23 29.02 1.42
C LEU A 560 12.34 29.05 2.95
N ILE A 561 11.69 30.01 3.58
CA ILE A 561 11.53 30.06 5.04
C ILE A 561 10.08 29.77 5.39
N VAL A 562 9.84 28.88 6.35
CA VAL A 562 8.49 28.56 6.84
C VAL A 562 8.13 29.40 8.05
N TYR A 563 7.00 30.10 7.96
CA TYR A 563 6.45 30.96 9.01
C TYR A 563 5.22 30.33 9.68
N HIS A 564 4.42 29.56 8.94
CA HIS A 564 3.12 29.04 9.40
C HIS A 564 3.01 27.51 9.41
N GLY A 565 1.89 27.01 9.94
CA GLY A 565 1.50 25.61 9.81
C GLY A 565 1.11 25.26 8.36
N PRO A 566 0.94 23.97 8.06
CA PRO A 566 0.72 23.50 6.69
C PRO A 566 -0.68 23.81 6.13
N GLU A 567 -1.65 24.25 6.94
CA GLU A 567 -3.07 24.33 6.59
C GLU A 567 -3.73 25.61 7.12
N GLU A 568 -3.18 26.78 6.77
CA GLU A 568 -3.76 28.07 7.16
C GLU A 568 -4.88 28.49 6.19
N TYR A 569 -6.03 27.80 6.26
CA TYR A 569 -7.26 28.18 5.55
C TYR A 569 -8.23 28.94 6.46
N GLY A 570 -9.16 29.69 5.85
CA GLY A 570 -10.18 30.47 6.56
C GLY A 570 -9.62 31.76 7.17
N VAL A 571 -8.50 32.25 6.64
CA VAL A 571 -7.85 33.50 7.06
C VAL A 571 -7.82 34.43 5.86
N GLU A 572 -8.33 35.65 6.01
CA GLU A 572 -8.24 36.66 4.95
C GLU A 572 -6.78 37.07 4.75
N SER A 573 -6.30 36.98 3.51
CA SER A 573 -4.95 37.35 3.11
C SER A 573 -4.95 38.03 1.74
N ALA A 574 -3.78 38.51 1.30
CA ALA A 574 -3.62 39.05 -0.06
C ALA A 574 -3.87 38.00 -1.16
N ALA A 575 -3.78 36.70 -0.84
CA ALA A 575 -3.99 35.60 -1.78
C ALA A 575 -5.42 35.02 -1.75
N GLY A 576 -6.30 35.53 -0.88
CA GLY A 576 -7.69 35.07 -0.72
C GLY A 576 -7.99 34.58 0.69
N ASP A 577 -8.61 33.42 0.82
CA ASP A 577 -9.05 32.82 2.09
C ASP A 577 -8.00 31.87 2.72
N TYR A 578 -6.72 32.02 2.36
CA TYR A 578 -5.64 31.15 2.83
C TYR A 578 -4.28 31.86 2.89
N VAL A 579 -3.35 31.33 3.69
CA VAL A 579 -1.98 31.82 3.83
C VAL A 579 -0.98 30.71 3.52
N MET A 580 -0.05 30.95 2.59
CA MET A 580 1.04 30.00 2.29
C MET A 580 1.98 29.83 3.49
N GLN A 581 2.55 28.64 3.67
CA GLN A 581 3.57 28.37 4.69
C GLN A 581 4.76 29.34 4.63
N THR A 582 5.07 29.85 3.44
CA THR A 582 6.19 30.76 3.17
C THR A 582 5.82 32.23 3.23
N SER A 583 4.55 32.57 3.46
CA SER A 583 4.15 33.96 3.59
C SER A 583 4.74 34.54 4.88
N PRO A 584 5.34 35.74 4.86
CA PRO A 584 5.77 36.41 6.08
C PRO A 584 4.60 37.09 6.82
N GLU A 585 3.42 37.16 6.21
CA GLU A 585 2.21 37.77 6.78
C GLU A 585 1.76 37.03 8.03
N LYS A 586 1.52 37.72 9.15
CA LYS A 586 0.91 37.06 10.31
C LYS A 586 -0.52 36.68 9.94
N ALA A 587 -0.82 35.38 9.92
CA ALA A 587 -2.21 34.91 9.91
C ALA A 587 -2.97 35.60 11.05
N ALA A 588 -4.00 36.39 10.72
CA ALA A 588 -4.87 36.97 11.74
C ALA A 588 -5.47 35.81 12.54
N ALA A 589 -5.35 35.86 13.87
CA ALA A 589 -5.95 34.85 14.73
C ALA A 589 -7.48 34.97 14.62
N GLY A 590 -8.10 34.08 13.85
CA GLY A 590 -9.54 33.92 13.74
C GLY A 590 -10.07 32.94 14.77
#